data_AF-A0A368G206-F1
#
_entry.id   AF-A0A368G206-F1
#
_cell.length_a   1.000
_cell.length_b   1.000
_cell.length_c   1.000
_cell.angle_alpha   90.00
_cell.angle_beta   90.00
_cell.angle_gamma   90.00
#
_symmetry.space_group_name_H-M   'P 1'
#
loop_
_entity.id
_entity.type
_entity.pdbx_description
1 polymer ?
#
loop_
_entity_poly.entity_id
_entity_poly.type
_entity_poly.pdbx_seq_one_letter_code
_entity_poly.pdbx_strand_id
1 'polypeptide(L)'
;MDWLNENDEHSMDILRNAYNRDKADNFPQTSDHTRFSNSVVDVFTQLNEALKLLKQMDCPNPVVYADMMKRFSKTLNKVLLAYADMVHKDFPKFSSNEKLACILMNNVQQLRVQLEKIYETMGGSELDPACSQVLTNLQKKLNSVLDKLSGQFVATLEPMIHEQTNKLGALLSKIKGPQLQKTQVAAEVDAVLEPLMDLLEGSLQRYFQQCEKTVLKYILKELWRITIVSMEKMVVLPPLADKTLLKQLPNAKIQDVTKLMSTNIQNIKGMSSVKEMMDMARECERSLTPKQCTVLDAALDAIKECFHAGGQGLKKSFFEKSPELQSLKYALSLYTQTTEQLIKTFITSQKQQDLPSQEQPVGEVSVQVDLFSHPGTGEQKVTVKILAANDLRWQTSSVFKPFVEVHLVGPHLSDKKRKMATKSKPGNWAPKFNETFHFFLGNEGEPEHYELMFQVKDYCFAREDRIVGVGVLQLANVVEQGSCAMWVQLGQRLHIDETGLILLRILSQRQTDEVARDFVRLKSECRHETESTLAASASSQNISR
;
A
#
# COMPACT_ATOMS: atom_id res chain seq x y z
N MET A 1 10.58 -42.55 30.22
CA MET A 1 10.84 -41.14 29.84
C MET A 1 12.13 -41.01 29.02
N ASP A 2 13.20 -41.73 29.37
CA ASP A 2 14.48 -41.64 28.63
C ASP A 2 14.37 -42.04 27.15
N TRP A 3 13.62 -43.11 26.85
CA TRP A 3 13.33 -43.49 25.46
C TRP A 3 12.68 -42.37 24.62
N LEU A 4 11.83 -41.53 25.24
CA LEU A 4 11.22 -40.39 24.53
C LEU A 4 12.23 -39.27 24.24
N ASN A 5 13.29 -39.16 25.03
CA ASN A 5 14.39 -38.22 24.77
C ASN A 5 15.25 -38.72 23.62
N GLU A 6 15.62 -40.00 23.63
CA GLU A 6 16.35 -40.65 22.54
C GLU A 6 15.56 -40.59 21.23
N ASN A 7 14.24 -40.84 21.28
CA ASN A 7 13.36 -40.71 20.13
C ASN A 7 13.31 -39.27 19.61
N ASP A 8 13.35 -38.24 20.47
CA ASP A 8 13.35 -36.83 20.02
C ASP A 8 14.61 -36.49 19.20
N GLU A 9 15.78 -36.96 19.63
CA GLU A 9 17.04 -36.81 18.89
C GLU A 9 17.03 -37.61 17.59
N HIS A 10 16.58 -38.87 17.65
CA HIS A 10 16.48 -39.75 16.49
C HIS A 10 15.52 -39.20 15.42
N SER A 11 14.34 -38.71 15.82
CA SER A 11 13.37 -38.06 14.93
C SER A 11 13.97 -36.83 14.24
N MET A 12 14.76 -36.03 14.97
CA MET A 12 15.41 -34.85 14.41
C MET A 12 16.51 -35.20 13.39
N ASP A 13 17.26 -36.27 13.62
CA ASP A 13 18.29 -36.73 12.68
C ASP A 13 17.67 -37.34 11.42
N ILE A 14 16.61 -38.13 11.55
CA ILE A 14 15.85 -38.64 10.41
C ILE A 14 15.29 -37.47 9.58
N LEU A 15 14.69 -36.48 10.23
CA LEU A 15 14.22 -35.26 9.57
C LEU A 15 15.33 -34.60 8.73
N ARG A 16 16.49 -34.32 9.34
CA ARG A 16 17.59 -33.63 8.67
C ARG A 16 18.11 -34.45 7.50
N ASN A 17 18.26 -35.75 7.68
CA ASN A 17 18.77 -36.65 6.64
C ASN A 17 17.78 -36.78 5.47
N ALA A 18 16.49 -36.96 5.77
CA ALA A 18 15.43 -37.03 4.77
C ALA A 18 15.36 -35.74 3.96
N TYR A 19 15.30 -34.58 4.63
CA TYR A 19 15.21 -33.29 3.95
C TYR A 19 16.45 -33.01 3.09
N ASN A 20 17.66 -33.24 3.60
CA ASN A 20 18.88 -32.95 2.85
C ASN A 20 19.08 -33.89 1.65
N ARG A 21 18.66 -35.16 1.76
CA ARG A 21 18.64 -36.10 0.63
C ARG A 21 17.67 -35.62 -0.44
N ASP A 22 16.44 -35.35 -0.06
CA ASP A 22 15.38 -34.90 -0.95
C ASP A 22 15.77 -33.58 -1.64
N LYS A 23 16.41 -32.67 -0.90
CA LYS A 23 16.98 -31.43 -1.44
C LYS A 23 18.07 -31.68 -2.49
N ALA A 24 18.95 -32.65 -2.28
CA ALA A 24 20.00 -33.00 -3.25
C ALA A 24 19.39 -33.54 -4.56
N ASP A 25 18.25 -34.22 -4.45
CA ASP A 25 17.53 -34.82 -5.58
C ASP A 25 16.45 -33.88 -6.19
N ASN A 26 16.41 -32.61 -5.78
CA ASN A 26 15.40 -31.62 -6.17
C ASN A 26 13.94 -32.01 -5.84
N PHE A 27 13.73 -32.54 -4.64
CA PHE A 27 12.44 -32.85 -4.05
C PHE A 27 11.56 -33.74 -4.94
N PRO A 28 12.01 -34.96 -5.29
CA PRO A 28 11.25 -35.90 -6.10
C PRO A 28 9.90 -36.27 -5.45
N GLN A 29 8.88 -36.38 -6.30
CA GLN A 29 7.55 -36.86 -5.93
C GLN A 29 7.49 -38.39 -6.09
N THR A 30 6.77 -39.08 -5.22
CA THR A 30 6.65 -40.55 -5.27
C THR A 30 5.88 -41.04 -6.50
N SER A 31 4.94 -40.23 -7.01
CA SER A 31 4.14 -40.52 -8.19
C SER A 31 3.53 -39.24 -8.77
N ASP A 32 3.00 -39.30 -9.99
CA ASP A 32 2.29 -38.18 -10.63
C ASP A 32 1.03 -37.72 -9.87
N HIS A 33 0.46 -38.59 -9.04
CA HIS A 33 -0.68 -38.27 -8.19
C HIS A 33 -0.29 -37.67 -6.84
N THR A 34 1.00 -37.71 -6.48
CA THR A 34 1.51 -37.22 -5.19
C THR A 34 2.09 -35.82 -5.37
N ARG A 35 1.50 -34.80 -4.75
CA ARG A 35 1.89 -33.39 -4.94
C ARG A 35 3.04 -32.91 -4.04
N PHE A 36 3.46 -33.73 -3.09
CA PHE A 36 4.55 -33.47 -2.13
C PHE A 36 5.71 -34.46 -2.37
N SER A 37 6.88 -34.17 -1.80
CA SER A 37 8.10 -34.95 -2.01
C SER A 37 8.34 -36.03 -0.95
N ASN A 38 9.29 -36.91 -1.22
CA ASN A 38 9.55 -38.13 -0.43
C ASN A 38 9.96 -37.84 1.02
N SER A 39 10.65 -36.72 1.31
CA SER A 39 11.06 -36.42 2.68
C SER A 39 9.91 -36.29 3.68
N VAL A 40 8.71 -35.88 3.22
CA VAL A 40 7.52 -35.85 4.07
C VAL A 40 7.09 -37.27 4.45
N VAL A 41 7.16 -38.22 3.51
CA VAL A 41 6.82 -39.63 3.75
C VAL A 41 7.76 -40.22 4.79
N ASP A 42 9.07 -39.99 4.64
CA ASP A 42 10.09 -40.51 5.57
C ASP A 42 9.88 -40.01 7.00
N VAL A 43 9.66 -38.70 7.16
CA VAL A 43 9.42 -38.07 8.47
C VAL A 43 8.16 -38.62 9.14
N PHE A 44 7.05 -38.74 8.40
CA PHE A 44 5.82 -39.26 8.98
C PHE A 44 5.83 -40.76 9.20
N THR A 45 6.62 -41.52 8.45
CA THR A 45 6.81 -42.96 8.71
C THR A 45 7.43 -43.14 10.09
N GLN A 46 8.53 -42.42 10.36
CA GLN A 46 9.20 -42.43 11.66
C GLN A 46 8.27 -41.99 12.80
N LEU A 47 7.55 -40.86 12.63
CA LEU A 47 6.68 -40.33 13.69
C LEU A 47 5.50 -41.27 13.99
N ASN A 48 4.92 -41.90 12.96
CA ASN A 48 3.84 -42.87 13.14
C ASN A 48 4.35 -44.16 13.81
N GLU A 49 5.55 -44.63 13.47
CA GLU A 49 6.18 -45.76 14.16
C GLU A 49 6.42 -45.46 15.63
N ALA A 50 6.95 -44.28 15.95
CA ALA A 50 7.14 -43.83 17.33
C ALA A 50 5.81 -43.78 18.10
N LEU A 51 4.75 -43.23 17.49
CA LEU A 51 3.41 -43.20 18.09
C LEU A 51 2.85 -44.61 18.30
N LYS A 52 3.03 -45.50 17.32
CA LYS A 52 2.57 -46.89 17.40
C LYS A 52 3.24 -47.61 18.57
N LEU A 53 4.55 -47.45 18.75
CA LEU A 53 5.28 -48.01 19.88
C LEU A 53 4.73 -47.48 21.22
N LEU A 54 4.49 -46.17 21.32
CA LEU A 54 3.91 -45.57 22.54
C LEU A 54 2.53 -46.14 22.88
N LYS A 55 1.68 -46.40 21.87
CA LYS A 55 0.36 -47.00 22.08
C LYS A 55 0.45 -48.49 22.46
N GLN A 56 1.45 -49.20 21.96
CA GLN A 56 1.68 -50.62 22.28
C GLN A 56 2.23 -50.86 23.68
N MET A 57 2.73 -49.82 24.37
CA MET A 57 3.21 -49.94 25.75
C MET A 57 2.11 -50.23 26.79
N ASP A 58 0.82 -50.20 26.38
CA ASP A 58 -0.37 -50.54 27.19
C ASP A 58 -0.30 -50.03 28.64
N CYS A 59 -0.04 -48.72 28.79
CA CYS A 59 0.19 -48.10 30.09
C CYS A 59 -1.11 -48.10 30.92
N PRO A 60 -1.20 -48.84 32.05
CA PRO A 60 -2.44 -48.96 32.82
C PRO A 60 -2.79 -47.69 33.60
N ASN A 61 -1.83 -46.78 33.80
CA ASN A 61 -2.05 -45.52 34.48
C ASN A 61 -2.36 -44.40 33.46
N PRO A 62 -3.59 -43.83 33.47
CA PRO A 62 -3.99 -42.79 32.50
C PRO A 62 -3.20 -41.48 32.65
N VAL A 63 -2.71 -41.16 33.85
CA VAL A 63 -1.89 -39.95 34.10
C VAL A 63 -0.53 -40.08 33.42
N VAL A 64 0.11 -41.24 33.54
CA VAL A 64 1.41 -41.52 32.92
C VAL A 64 1.28 -41.56 31.39
N TYR A 65 0.20 -42.16 30.88
CA TYR A 65 -0.11 -42.16 29.45
C TYR A 65 -0.30 -40.72 28.91
N ALA A 66 -1.03 -39.87 29.65
CA ALA A 66 -1.20 -38.46 29.29
C ALA A 66 0.13 -37.69 29.28
N ASP A 67 1.02 -37.94 30.25
CA ASP A 67 2.37 -37.34 30.27
C ASP A 67 3.24 -37.80 29.10
N MET A 68 3.14 -39.07 28.68
CA MET A 68 3.80 -39.59 27.49
C MET A 68 3.30 -38.90 26.22
N MET A 69 1.99 -38.77 26.05
CA MET A 69 1.39 -38.05 24.91
C MET A 69 1.77 -36.57 24.90
N LYS A 70 1.81 -35.92 26.07
CA LYS A 70 2.26 -34.52 26.23
C LYS A 70 3.73 -34.33 25.90
N ARG A 71 4.57 -35.33 26.17
CA ARG A 71 5.98 -35.31 25.74
C ARG A 71 6.08 -35.53 24.23
N PHE A 72 5.35 -36.49 23.68
CA PHE A 72 5.36 -36.78 22.24
C PHE A 72 4.86 -35.58 21.40
N SER A 73 3.85 -34.83 21.86
CA SER A 73 3.41 -33.61 21.17
C SER A 73 4.47 -32.52 21.12
N LYS A 74 5.38 -32.45 22.11
CA LYS A 74 6.55 -31.55 22.05
C LYS A 74 7.54 -32.01 20.98
N THR A 75 7.76 -33.30 20.83
CA THR A 75 8.58 -33.87 19.74
C THR A 75 7.98 -33.56 18.38
N LEU A 76 6.67 -33.80 18.17
CA LEU A 76 5.96 -33.42 16.94
C LEU A 76 6.14 -31.93 16.63
N ASN A 77 5.94 -31.06 17.63
CA ASN A 77 6.12 -29.63 17.48
C ASN A 77 7.55 -29.25 17.10
N LYS A 78 8.56 -29.86 17.72
CA LYS A 78 9.97 -29.58 17.42
C LYS A 78 10.35 -30.03 16.00
N VAL A 79 10.01 -31.26 15.64
CA VAL A 79 10.35 -31.87 14.34
C VAL A 79 9.65 -31.15 13.19
N LEU A 80 8.34 -30.94 13.27
CA LEU A 80 7.58 -30.33 12.18
C LEU A 80 7.90 -28.83 11.99
N LEU A 81 8.17 -28.10 13.08
CA LEU A 81 8.66 -26.72 12.95
C LEU A 81 10.06 -26.68 12.35
N ALA A 82 10.95 -27.57 12.76
CA ALA A 82 12.29 -27.65 12.16
C ALA A 82 12.22 -27.95 10.65
N TYR A 83 11.33 -28.86 10.21
CA TYR A 83 11.09 -29.08 8.78
C TYR A 83 10.64 -27.79 8.09
N ALA A 84 9.62 -27.14 8.65
CA ALA A 84 9.04 -25.92 8.07
C ALA A 84 10.06 -24.77 8.01
N ASP A 85 10.92 -24.64 9.02
CA ASP A 85 12.00 -23.66 9.07
C ASP A 85 13.10 -23.95 8.04
N MET A 86 13.43 -25.23 7.82
CA MET A 86 14.36 -25.64 6.75
C MET A 86 13.80 -25.30 5.37
N VAL A 87 12.52 -25.62 5.11
CA VAL A 87 11.82 -25.21 3.89
C VAL A 87 11.88 -23.70 3.72
N HIS A 88 11.46 -22.93 4.74
CA HIS A 88 11.43 -21.47 4.67
C HIS A 88 12.82 -20.87 4.42
N LYS A 89 13.87 -21.42 5.03
CA LYS A 89 15.26 -20.97 4.84
C LYS A 89 15.76 -21.19 3.42
N ASP A 90 15.44 -22.34 2.82
CA ASP A 90 15.93 -22.70 1.49
C ASP A 90 14.98 -22.26 0.36
N PHE A 91 13.72 -21.91 0.66
CA PHE A 91 12.71 -21.55 -0.32
C PHE A 91 13.15 -20.48 -1.34
N PRO A 92 13.83 -19.38 -0.95
CA PRO A 92 14.28 -18.36 -1.92
C PRO A 92 15.23 -18.89 -3.00
N LYS A 93 15.89 -20.04 -2.78
CA LYS A 93 16.78 -20.68 -3.76
C LYS A 93 16.00 -21.46 -4.83
N PHE A 94 14.78 -21.87 -4.51
CA PHE A 94 13.93 -22.70 -5.36
C PHE A 94 12.71 -21.96 -5.90
N SER A 95 12.38 -20.79 -5.35
CA SER A 95 11.16 -20.03 -5.68
C SER A 95 11.08 -19.60 -7.15
N SER A 96 12.21 -19.46 -7.85
CA SER A 96 12.24 -19.18 -9.29
C SER A 96 11.84 -20.36 -10.16
N ASN A 97 11.87 -21.60 -9.63
CA ASN A 97 11.34 -22.78 -10.29
C ASN A 97 9.93 -23.06 -9.75
N GLU A 98 8.91 -22.69 -10.53
CA GLU A 98 7.51 -22.78 -10.12
C GLU A 98 7.11 -24.18 -9.64
N LYS A 99 7.59 -25.24 -10.29
CA LYS A 99 7.27 -26.62 -9.91
C LYS A 99 7.84 -26.95 -8.53
N LEU A 100 9.10 -26.62 -8.28
CA LEU A 100 9.74 -26.87 -6.98
C LEU A 100 9.11 -26.03 -5.87
N ALA A 101 8.77 -24.76 -6.16
CA ALA A 101 8.05 -23.90 -5.22
C ALA A 101 6.71 -24.53 -4.81
N CYS A 102 5.94 -25.05 -5.78
CA CYS A 102 4.68 -25.76 -5.52
C CYS A 102 4.90 -26.99 -4.63
N ILE A 103 5.89 -27.83 -4.95
CA ILE A 103 6.22 -29.04 -4.16
C ILE A 103 6.56 -28.67 -2.71
N LEU A 104 7.41 -27.66 -2.50
CA LEU A 104 7.80 -27.24 -1.14
C LEU A 104 6.61 -26.69 -0.33
N MET A 105 5.70 -25.94 -0.95
CA MET A 105 4.47 -25.51 -0.29
C MET A 105 3.53 -26.68 -0.01
N ASN A 106 3.42 -27.63 -0.94
CA ASN A 106 2.66 -28.88 -0.75
C ASN A 106 3.23 -29.71 0.39
N ASN A 107 4.57 -29.73 0.58
CA ASN A 107 5.21 -30.41 1.70
C ASN A 107 4.72 -29.83 3.04
N VAL A 108 4.75 -28.51 3.20
CA VAL A 108 4.26 -27.84 4.42
C VAL A 108 2.77 -28.10 4.64
N GLN A 109 1.96 -28.08 3.57
CA GLN A 109 0.55 -28.45 3.65
C GLN A 109 0.38 -29.91 4.08
N GLN A 110 1.21 -30.82 3.58
CA GLN A 110 1.15 -32.23 3.94
C GLN A 110 1.56 -32.46 5.40
N LEU A 111 2.50 -31.68 5.94
CA LEU A 111 2.79 -31.69 7.39
C LEU A 111 1.53 -31.43 8.21
N ARG A 112 0.69 -30.48 7.76
CA ARG A 112 -0.56 -30.14 8.45
C ARG A 112 -1.58 -31.27 8.38
N VAL A 113 -1.77 -31.85 7.20
CA VAL A 113 -2.74 -32.95 7.00
C VAL A 113 -2.35 -34.17 7.83
N GLN A 114 -1.07 -34.53 7.85
CA GLN A 114 -0.60 -35.70 8.59
C GLN A 114 -0.53 -35.44 10.10
N LEU A 115 -0.25 -34.21 10.54
CA LEU A 115 -0.38 -33.81 11.94
C LEU A 115 -1.82 -33.97 12.47
N GLU A 116 -2.83 -33.65 11.64
CA GLU A 116 -4.24 -33.83 12.00
C GLU A 116 -4.57 -35.32 12.20
N LYS A 117 -4.10 -36.20 11.30
CA LYS A 117 -4.25 -37.66 11.44
C LYS A 117 -3.54 -38.22 12.68
N ILE A 118 -2.35 -37.71 13.00
CA ILE A 118 -1.63 -38.08 14.23
C ILE A 118 -2.43 -37.63 15.46
N TYR A 119 -2.98 -36.42 15.45
CA TYR A 119 -3.84 -35.91 16.54
C TYR A 119 -5.06 -36.80 16.78
N GLU A 120 -5.77 -37.21 15.72
CA GLU A 120 -6.87 -38.17 15.81
C GLU A 120 -6.40 -39.50 16.40
N THR A 121 -5.25 -40.01 15.95
CA THR A 121 -4.67 -41.27 16.44
C THR A 121 -4.24 -41.21 17.91
N MET A 122 -3.84 -40.02 18.39
CA MET A 122 -3.48 -39.76 19.79
C MET A 122 -4.69 -39.69 20.74
N GLY A 123 -5.91 -39.56 20.21
CA GLY A 123 -7.15 -39.49 21.00
C GLY A 123 -8.10 -38.36 20.61
N GLY A 124 -7.71 -37.49 19.67
CA GLY A 124 -8.57 -36.42 19.18
C GLY A 124 -9.15 -35.56 20.30
N SER A 125 -10.48 -35.45 20.38
CA SER A 125 -11.18 -34.66 21.40
C SER A 125 -10.98 -35.16 22.84
N GLU A 126 -10.56 -36.40 23.03
CA GLU A 126 -10.32 -37.01 24.35
C GLU A 126 -8.88 -36.78 24.84
N LEU A 127 -8.03 -36.16 24.03
CA LEU A 127 -6.63 -35.88 24.36
C LEU A 127 -6.52 -34.75 25.41
N ASP A 128 -5.54 -34.88 26.30
CA ASP A 128 -5.22 -33.88 27.33
C ASP A 128 -5.22 -32.44 26.76
N PRO A 129 -5.91 -31.48 27.40
CA PRO A 129 -6.05 -30.12 26.87
C PRO A 129 -4.72 -29.41 26.61
N ALA A 130 -3.70 -29.63 27.44
CA ALA A 130 -2.38 -29.01 27.25
C ALA A 130 -1.68 -29.58 26.02
N CYS A 131 -1.83 -30.88 25.77
CA CYS A 131 -1.35 -31.55 24.56
C CYS A 131 -2.07 -31.03 23.30
N SER A 132 -3.40 -30.99 23.32
CA SER A 132 -4.25 -30.47 22.23
C SER A 132 -3.92 -29.01 21.89
N GLN A 133 -3.63 -28.18 22.90
CA GLN A 133 -3.21 -26.80 22.72
C GLN A 133 -1.86 -26.67 21.99
N VAL A 134 -0.89 -27.55 22.28
CA VAL A 134 0.41 -27.57 21.59
C VAL A 134 0.22 -27.89 20.11
N LEU A 135 -0.54 -28.94 19.79
CA LEU A 135 -0.77 -29.38 18.40
C LEU A 135 -1.61 -28.36 17.62
N THR A 136 -2.60 -27.72 18.26
CA THR A 136 -3.38 -26.63 17.67
C THR A 136 -2.50 -25.41 17.35
N ASN A 137 -1.58 -25.06 18.25
CA ASN A 137 -0.63 -23.97 18.00
C ASN A 137 0.34 -24.32 16.87
N LEU A 138 0.76 -25.58 16.78
CA LEU A 138 1.59 -26.07 15.69
C LEU A 138 0.87 -25.95 14.34
N GLN A 139 -0.41 -26.35 14.25
CA GLN A 139 -1.25 -26.16 13.06
C GLN A 139 -1.33 -24.69 12.62
N LYS A 140 -1.46 -23.76 13.57
CA LYS A 140 -1.47 -22.31 13.27
C LYS A 140 -0.11 -21.83 12.75
N LYS A 141 1.00 -22.28 13.33
CA LYS A 141 2.35 -21.93 12.88
C LYS A 141 2.63 -22.44 11.47
N LEU A 142 2.29 -23.71 11.19
CA LEU A 142 2.46 -24.28 9.84
C LEU A 142 1.62 -23.55 8.79
N ASN A 143 0.38 -23.12 9.14
CA ASN A 143 -0.41 -22.24 8.27
C ASN A 143 0.30 -20.91 7.98
N SER A 144 0.87 -20.27 9.01
CA SER A 144 1.61 -19.01 8.83
C SER A 144 2.87 -19.18 7.97
N VAL A 145 3.55 -20.34 8.05
CA VAL A 145 4.65 -20.64 7.14
C VAL A 145 4.14 -20.72 5.70
N LEU A 146 3.04 -21.43 5.44
CA LEU A 146 2.48 -21.54 4.09
C LEU A 146 2.09 -20.17 3.50
N ASP A 147 1.49 -19.30 4.32
CA ASP A 147 1.17 -17.91 3.93
C ASP A 147 2.44 -17.15 3.49
N LYS A 148 3.51 -17.19 4.29
CA LYS A 148 4.80 -16.56 3.96
C LYS A 148 5.44 -17.13 2.69
N LEU A 149 5.40 -18.46 2.50
CA LEU A 149 5.96 -19.10 1.31
C LEU A 149 5.19 -18.69 0.05
N SER A 150 3.85 -18.63 0.12
CA SER A 150 3.03 -18.16 -1.00
C SER A 150 3.31 -16.70 -1.37
N GLY A 151 3.50 -15.84 -0.36
CA GLY A 151 3.95 -14.45 -0.54
C GLY A 151 5.28 -14.36 -1.28
N GLN A 152 6.28 -15.11 -0.82
CA GLN A 152 7.60 -15.15 -1.46
C GLN A 152 7.55 -15.69 -2.90
N PHE A 153 6.73 -16.72 -3.14
CA PHE A 153 6.56 -17.29 -4.47
C PHE A 153 5.92 -16.29 -5.43
N VAL A 154 4.79 -15.69 -5.06
CA VAL A 154 4.09 -14.75 -5.93
C VAL A 154 4.89 -13.47 -6.17
N ALA A 155 5.70 -13.03 -5.21
CA ALA A 155 6.65 -11.93 -5.42
C ALA A 155 7.65 -12.21 -6.56
N THR A 156 7.95 -13.48 -6.90
CA THR A 156 8.77 -13.80 -8.08
C THR A 156 8.05 -13.57 -9.41
N LEU A 157 6.71 -13.59 -9.40
CA LEU A 157 5.85 -13.38 -10.57
C LEU A 157 5.50 -11.90 -10.78
N GLU A 158 5.69 -11.07 -9.76
CA GLU A 158 5.41 -9.64 -9.75
C GLU A 158 5.99 -8.90 -10.98
N PRO A 159 7.26 -9.11 -11.39
CA PRO A 159 7.80 -8.40 -12.56
C PRO A 159 7.05 -8.71 -13.86
N MET A 160 6.61 -9.97 -14.05
CA MET A 160 5.83 -10.35 -15.23
C MET A 160 4.42 -9.77 -15.17
N ILE A 161 3.79 -9.77 -14.00
CA ILE A 161 2.47 -9.16 -13.80
C ILE A 161 2.53 -7.65 -14.09
N HIS A 162 3.56 -6.97 -13.61
CA HIS A 162 3.80 -5.55 -13.93
C HIS A 162 3.98 -5.32 -15.43
N GLU A 163 4.75 -6.18 -16.12
CA GLU A 163 4.93 -6.06 -17.56
C GLU A 163 3.60 -6.19 -18.32
N GLN A 164 2.78 -7.21 -18.01
CA GLN A 164 1.48 -7.37 -18.68
C GLN A 164 0.50 -6.26 -18.29
N THR A 165 0.54 -5.78 -17.05
CA THR A 165 -0.28 -4.65 -16.58
C THR A 165 0.09 -3.36 -17.31
N ASN A 166 1.37 -3.14 -17.59
CA ASN A 166 1.82 -2.01 -18.43
C ASN A 166 1.27 -2.12 -19.86
N LYS A 167 1.30 -3.31 -20.47
CA LYS A 167 0.71 -3.52 -21.80
C LYS A 167 -0.80 -3.27 -21.81
N LEU A 168 -1.50 -3.75 -20.78
CA LEU A 168 -2.93 -3.45 -20.55
C LEU A 168 -3.16 -1.94 -20.53
N GLY A 169 -2.37 -1.18 -19.75
CA GLY A 169 -2.46 0.28 -19.70
C GLY A 169 -2.24 0.96 -21.06
N ALA A 170 -1.27 0.47 -21.84
CA ALA A 170 -0.98 0.98 -23.18
C ALA A 170 -2.07 0.65 -24.23
N LEU A 171 -2.82 -0.45 -24.03
CA LEU A 171 -3.98 -0.77 -24.86
C LEU A 171 -5.18 0.09 -24.45
N LEU A 172 -5.38 0.29 -23.15
CA LEU A 172 -6.42 1.15 -22.60
C LEU A 172 -6.27 2.60 -23.10
N SER A 173 -5.06 3.15 -23.14
CA SER A 173 -4.81 4.54 -23.58
C SER A 173 -5.26 4.81 -25.03
N LYS A 174 -5.34 3.76 -25.87
CA LYS A 174 -5.79 3.85 -27.26
C LYS A 174 -7.31 3.92 -27.40
N ILE A 175 -8.06 3.58 -26.36
CA ILE A 175 -9.53 3.63 -26.37
C ILE A 175 -10.01 5.07 -26.35
N LYS A 176 -10.84 5.42 -27.34
CA LYS A 176 -11.48 6.73 -27.48
C LYS A 176 -12.97 6.57 -27.73
N GLY A 177 -13.70 7.68 -27.62
CA GLY A 177 -15.13 7.76 -27.92
C GLY A 177 -15.99 8.06 -26.70
N PRO A 178 -17.31 8.15 -26.88
CA PRO A 178 -18.25 8.47 -25.81
C PRO A 178 -18.32 7.35 -24.77
N GLN A 179 -18.81 7.67 -23.59
CA GLN A 179 -19.09 6.67 -22.57
C GLN A 179 -20.19 5.72 -23.05
N LEU A 180 -19.98 4.41 -22.85
CA LEU A 180 -20.93 3.35 -23.18
C LEU A 180 -21.28 2.56 -21.92
N GLN A 181 -22.34 1.75 -22.00
CA GLN A 181 -22.68 0.80 -20.94
C GLN A 181 -21.72 -0.40 -20.95
N LYS A 182 -21.56 -1.08 -19.80
CA LYS A 182 -20.67 -2.25 -19.67
C LYS A 182 -20.92 -3.34 -20.71
N THR A 183 -22.18 -3.58 -21.05
CA THR A 183 -22.59 -4.60 -22.04
C THR A 183 -22.12 -4.29 -23.47
N GLN A 184 -21.77 -3.03 -23.74
CA GLN A 184 -21.40 -2.56 -25.08
C GLN A 184 -19.89 -2.45 -25.28
N VAL A 185 -19.08 -2.72 -24.25
CA VAL A 185 -17.61 -2.61 -24.29
C VAL A 185 -16.88 -3.95 -24.26
N ALA A 186 -17.59 -5.05 -24.51
CA ALA A 186 -17.02 -6.41 -24.40
C ALA A 186 -15.78 -6.59 -25.28
N ALA A 187 -15.83 -6.15 -26.54
CA ALA A 187 -14.68 -6.25 -27.45
C ALA A 187 -13.46 -5.44 -26.98
N GLU A 188 -13.69 -4.25 -26.41
CA GLU A 188 -12.60 -3.47 -25.82
C GLU A 188 -12.05 -4.09 -24.54
N VAL A 189 -12.90 -4.72 -23.72
CA VAL A 189 -12.49 -5.46 -22.52
C VAL A 189 -11.58 -6.62 -22.90
N ASP A 190 -11.99 -7.44 -23.86
CA ASP A 190 -11.22 -8.60 -24.33
C ASP A 190 -9.84 -8.15 -24.86
N ALA A 191 -9.82 -7.12 -25.70
CA ALA A 191 -8.58 -6.57 -26.26
C ALA A 191 -7.64 -5.98 -25.19
N VAL A 192 -8.17 -5.29 -24.18
CA VAL A 192 -7.36 -4.69 -23.11
C VAL A 192 -6.82 -5.76 -22.15
N LEU A 193 -7.61 -6.79 -21.87
CA LEU A 193 -7.26 -7.83 -20.90
C LEU A 193 -6.35 -8.93 -21.46
N GLU A 194 -6.32 -9.14 -22.78
CA GLU A 194 -5.56 -10.21 -23.44
C GLU A 194 -4.15 -10.44 -22.85
N PRO A 195 -3.26 -9.43 -22.69
CA PRO A 195 -1.91 -9.67 -22.17
C PRO A 195 -1.87 -10.22 -20.74
N LEU A 196 -2.81 -9.76 -19.90
CA LEU A 196 -2.87 -10.16 -18.49
C LEU A 196 -3.56 -11.52 -18.35
N MET A 197 -4.62 -11.77 -19.12
CA MET A 197 -5.38 -13.02 -19.09
C MET A 197 -4.56 -14.19 -19.61
N ASP A 198 -3.78 -14.02 -20.68
CA ASP A 198 -2.87 -15.06 -21.20
C ASP A 198 -1.89 -15.54 -20.12
N LEU A 199 -1.31 -14.60 -19.36
CA LEU A 199 -0.41 -14.93 -18.26
C LEU A 199 -1.16 -15.62 -17.11
N LEU A 200 -2.30 -15.06 -16.70
CA LEU A 200 -3.07 -15.58 -15.58
C LEU A 200 -3.60 -16.97 -15.87
N GLU A 201 -4.27 -17.20 -17.00
CA GLU A 201 -4.84 -18.50 -17.34
C GLU A 201 -3.77 -19.60 -17.40
N GLY A 202 -2.63 -19.34 -18.06
CA GLY A 202 -1.52 -20.27 -18.12
C GLY A 202 -0.92 -20.60 -16.74
N SER A 203 -0.80 -19.60 -15.88
CA SER A 203 -0.27 -19.77 -14.52
C SER A 203 -1.28 -20.51 -13.61
N LEU A 204 -2.54 -20.09 -13.65
CA LEU A 204 -3.63 -20.65 -12.85
C LEU A 204 -3.87 -22.13 -13.19
N GLN A 205 -3.87 -22.48 -14.47
CA GLN A 205 -4.00 -23.88 -14.91
C GLN A 205 -2.85 -24.73 -14.37
N ARG A 206 -1.61 -24.22 -14.44
CA ARG A 206 -0.43 -24.91 -13.92
C ARG A 206 -0.52 -25.13 -12.41
N TYR A 207 -0.88 -24.10 -11.66
CA TYR A 207 -1.00 -24.21 -10.20
C TYR A 207 -2.16 -25.10 -9.77
N PHE A 208 -3.27 -25.10 -10.52
CA PHE A 208 -4.37 -26.02 -10.27
C PHE A 208 -3.96 -27.49 -10.39
N GLN A 209 -3.11 -27.82 -11.35
CA GLN A 209 -2.59 -29.18 -11.54
C GLN A 209 -1.56 -29.57 -10.48
N GLN A 210 -0.68 -28.64 -10.09
CA GLN A 210 0.50 -28.93 -9.27
C GLN A 210 0.29 -28.71 -7.76
N CYS A 211 -0.62 -27.84 -7.34
CA CYS A 211 -0.78 -27.46 -5.94
C CYS A 211 -1.92 -28.19 -5.24
N GLU A 212 -1.74 -28.59 -3.99
CA GLU A 212 -2.84 -28.97 -3.11
C GLU A 212 -3.89 -27.84 -2.99
N LYS A 213 -5.16 -28.20 -2.77
CA LYS A 213 -6.26 -27.21 -2.76
C LYS A 213 -6.03 -26.03 -1.81
N THR A 214 -5.47 -26.29 -0.63
CA THR A 214 -5.12 -25.25 0.33
C THR A 214 -3.98 -24.37 -0.16
N VAL A 215 -2.94 -24.96 -0.74
CA VAL A 215 -1.78 -24.24 -1.30
C VAL A 215 -2.23 -23.34 -2.45
N LEU A 216 -3.01 -23.90 -3.38
CA LEU A 216 -3.61 -23.14 -4.48
C LEU A 216 -4.36 -21.92 -3.95
N LYS A 217 -5.20 -22.08 -2.93
CA LYS A 217 -5.95 -20.96 -2.34
C LYS A 217 -5.05 -19.83 -1.81
N TYR A 218 -3.90 -20.15 -1.19
CA TYR A 218 -2.95 -19.12 -0.73
C TYR A 218 -2.30 -18.40 -1.91
N ILE A 219 -1.84 -19.16 -2.92
CA ILE A 219 -1.27 -18.59 -4.15
C ILE A 219 -2.28 -17.69 -4.87
N LEU A 220 -3.53 -18.13 -5.03
CA LEU A 220 -4.59 -17.36 -5.68
C LEU A 220 -4.89 -16.05 -4.96
N LYS A 221 -4.94 -16.06 -3.62
CA LYS A 221 -5.17 -14.82 -2.84
C LYS A 221 -4.08 -13.80 -3.08
N GLU A 222 -2.83 -14.24 -3.08
CA GLU A 222 -1.69 -13.36 -3.24
C GLU A 222 -1.52 -12.90 -4.69
N LEU A 223 -1.76 -13.78 -5.67
CA LEU A 223 -1.83 -13.42 -7.09
C LEU A 223 -2.94 -12.41 -7.37
N TRP A 224 -4.12 -12.60 -6.77
CA TRP A 224 -5.20 -11.63 -6.85
C TRP A 224 -4.77 -10.28 -6.28
N ARG A 225 -4.22 -10.27 -5.05
CA ARG A 225 -3.75 -9.05 -4.37
C ARG A 225 -2.78 -8.28 -5.25
N ILE A 226 -1.74 -8.94 -5.76
CA ILE A 226 -0.70 -8.28 -6.56
C ILE A 226 -1.24 -7.80 -7.92
N THR A 227 -2.15 -8.56 -8.55
CA THR A 227 -2.76 -8.18 -9.83
C THR A 227 -3.58 -6.90 -9.68
N ILE A 228 -4.46 -6.84 -8.66
CA ILE A 228 -5.30 -5.67 -8.40
C ILE A 228 -4.46 -4.46 -7.97
N VAL A 229 -3.49 -4.65 -7.07
CA VAL A 229 -2.59 -3.57 -6.66
C VAL A 229 -1.77 -3.04 -7.84
N SER A 230 -1.34 -3.90 -8.76
CA SER A 230 -0.62 -3.50 -9.97
C SER A 230 -1.51 -2.66 -10.88
N MET A 231 -2.73 -3.13 -11.17
CA MET A 231 -3.68 -2.38 -11.98
C MET A 231 -4.01 -1.02 -11.35
N GLU A 232 -4.23 -0.97 -10.04
CA GLU A 232 -4.48 0.28 -9.33
C GLU A 232 -3.30 1.24 -9.48
N LYS A 233 -2.08 0.81 -9.15
CA LYS A 233 -0.91 1.70 -9.10
C LYS A 233 -0.35 2.08 -10.47
N MET A 234 -0.50 1.23 -11.48
CA MET A 234 0.15 1.40 -12.78
C MET A 234 -0.80 1.90 -13.87
N VAL A 235 -2.10 1.66 -13.73
CA VAL A 235 -3.10 1.97 -14.76
C VAL A 235 -4.15 2.96 -14.26
N VAL A 236 -4.70 2.73 -13.07
CA VAL A 236 -5.78 3.60 -12.53
C VAL A 236 -5.20 4.87 -11.93
N LEU A 237 -4.19 4.75 -11.09
CA LEU A 237 -3.55 5.91 -10.48
C LEU A 237 -2.57 6.52 -11.47
N PRO A 238 -2.65 7.84 -11.71
CA PRO A 238 -1.67 8.51 -12.53
C PRO A 238 -0.26 8.25 -12.00
N PRO A 239 0.73 8.04 -12.87
CA PRO A 239 2.11 7.91 -12.45
C PRO A 239 2.49 9.12 -11.62
N LEU A 240 3.25 8.90 -10.55
CA LEU A 240 3.93 9.97 -9.84
C LEU A 240 4.99 10.55 -10.79
N ALA A 241 4.58 11.39 -11.74
CA ALA A 241 5.41 11.86 -12.83
C ALA A 241 6.60 12.69 -12.35
N ASP A 242 6.58 13.16 -11.10
CA ASP A 242 7.51 14.16 -10.64
C ASP A 242 8.45 13.63 -9.56
N LYS A 243 9.76 13.65 -9.88
CA LYS A 243 10.85 13.46 -8.91
C LYS A 243 10.78 14.48 -7.77
N THR A 244 10.04 15.59 -7.96
CA THR A 244 9.68 16.57 -6.92
C THR A 244 8.63 15.96 -5.98
N LEU A 245 7.48 15.49 -6.48
CA LEU A 245 6.44 14.81 -5.68
C LEU A 245 6.99 13.60 -4.91
N LEU A 246 7.82 12.75 -5.52
CA LEU A 246 8.43 11.59 -4.85
C LEU A 246 9.45 11.94 -3.75
N LYS A 247 10.10 13.11 -3.84
CA LYS A 247 10.91 13.65 -2.73
C LYS A 247 10.05 14.35 -1.66
N GLN A 248 8.82 14.72 -2.01
CA GLN A 248 7.91 15.55 -1.21
C GLN A 248 6.81 14.75 -0.49
N LEU A 249 6.59 13.47 -0.81
CA LEU A 249 5.57 12.60 -0.20
C LEU A 249 6.11 11.83 1.03
N PRO A 250 5.38 11.76 2.17
CA PRO A 250 5.75 10.89 3.29
C PRO A 250 5.30 9.44 3.07
N ASN A 251 5.98 8.49 3.74
CA ASN A 251 5.58 7.08 3.94
C ASN A 251 5.56 6.09 2.76
N ALA A 252 5.97 6.44 1.55
CA ALA A 252 6.36 5.38 0.60
C ALA A 252 7.65 4.74 1.13
N LYS A 253 7.61 3.45 1.50
CA LYS A 253 8.85 2.65 1.58
C LYS A 253 9.53 2.81 0.22
N ILE A 254 10.59 3.63 0.18
CA ILE A 254 11.35 3.99 -1.02
C ILE A 254 11.75 2.71 -1.81
N GLN A 255 11.81 1.58 -1.12
CA GLN A 255 12.12 0.27 -1.68
C GLN A 255 11.10 -0.28 -2.71
N ASP A 256 9.80 0.02 -2.61
CA ASP A 256 8.78 -0.55 -3.53
C ASP A 256 8.55 0.32 -4.77
N VAL A 257 8.61 1.64 -4.65
CA VAL A 257 8.31 2.57 -5.77
C VAL A 257 9.55 2.84 -6.63
N THR A 258 10.74 2.87 -6.04
CA THR A 258 12.00 3.03 -6.79
C THR A 258 12.35 1.78 -7.61
N LYS A 259 11.94 0.58 -7.15
CA LYS A 259 12.04 -0.65 -7.97
C LYS A 259 11.11 -0.61 -9.17
N LEU A 260 9.85 -0.21 -8.99
CA LEU A 260 8.85 -0.08 -10.07
C LEU A 260 9.28 0.90 -11.18
N MET A 261 9.90 2.04 -10.81
CA MET A 261 10.46 2.98 -11.79
C MET A 261 11.74 2.49 -12.45
N SER A 262 12.56 1.69 -11.77
CA SER A 262 13.77 1.11 -12.38
C SER A 262 13.44 0.11 -13.49
N THR A 263 12.32 -0.62 -13.39
CA THR A 263 11.84 -1.52 -14.45
C THR A 263 11.28 -0.75 -15.65
N ASN A 264 10.57 0.36 -15.42
CA ASN A 264 10.12 1.24 -16.51
C ASN A 264 11.29 1.99 -17.19
N ILE A 265 12.41 2.22 -16.50
CA ILE A 265 13.61 2.85 -17.06
C ILE A 265 14.55 1.83 -17.74
N GLN A 266 14.53 0.55 -17.34
CA GLN A 266 15.34 -0.48 -18.00
C GLN A 266 14.88 -0.82 -19.42
N ASN A 267 13.60 -0.58 -19.75
CA ASN A 267 13.10 -0.69 -21.12
C ASN A 267 13.51 0.49 -22.04
N ILE A 268 14.18 1.52 -21.51
CA ILE A 268 14.63 2.70 -22.30
C ILE A 268 15.89 2.39 -23.12
N LYS A 269 16.60 1.28 -22.87
CA LYS A 269 17.79 0.91 -23.65
C LYS A 269 17.51 0.50 -25.11
N GLY A 270 16.26 0.56 -25.58
CA GLY A 270 15.86 0.21 -26.95
C GLY A 270 15.21 1.32 -27.78
N MET A 271 14.91 2.50 -27.22
CA MET A 271 14.18 3.55 -27.95
C MET A 271 15.14 4.64 -28.44
N SER A 272 15.27 4.78 -29.76
CA SER A 272 16.17 5.74 -30.43
C SER A 272 15.54 7.11 -30.67
N SER A 273 14.25 7.30 -30.35
CA SER A 273 13.50 8.52 -30.70
C SER A 273 13.03 9.29 -29.46
N VAL A 274 13.55 10.51 -29.30
CA VAL A 274 13.12 11.49 -28.27
C VAL A 274 11.64 11.84 -28.39
N LYS A 275 11.08 11.75 -29.62
CA LYS A 275 9.66 12.00 -29.88
C LYS A 275 8.75 10.95 -29.23
N GLU A 276 9.12 9.67 -29.32
CA GLU A 276 8.35 8.59 -28.69
C GLU A 276 8.43 8.66 -27.17
N MET A 277 9.57 9.09 -26.62
CA MET A 277 9.72 9.36 -25.18
C MET A 277 8.85 10.53 -24.70
N MET A 278 8.74 11.61 -25.48
CA MET A 278 7.87 12.75 -25.17
C MET A 278 6.38 12.43 -25.35
N ASP A 279 6.02 11.68 -26.37
CA ASP A 279 4.63 11.26 -26.60
C ASP A 279 4.16 10.27 -25.52
N MET A 280 5.04 9.38 -25.05
CA MET A 280 4.76 8.50 -23.92
C MET A 280 4.62 9.24 -22.58
N ALA A 281 5.47 10.23 -22.32
CA ALA A 281 5.33 11.09 -21.15
C ALA A 281 3.98 11.85 -21.16
N ARG A 282 3.56 12.35 -22.32
CA ARG A 282 2.25 13.02 -22.50
C ARG A 282 1.06 12.06 -22.40
N GLU A 283 1.21 10.80 -22.79
CA GLU A 283 0.15 9.79 -22.66
C GLU A 283 0.01 9.28 -21.21
N CYS A 284 1.10 9.24 -20.44
CA CYS A 284 1.08 8.99 -18.99
C CYS A 284 0.46 10.13 -18.16
N GLU A 285 0.29 11.33 -18.74
CA GLU A 285 -0.26 12.53 -18.10
C GLU A 285 -1.74 12.81 -18.43
N ARG A 286 -2.41 11.89 -19.14
CA ARG A 286 -3.83 12.05 -19.47
C ARG A 286 -4.72 11.33 -18.46
N SER A 287 -5.65 12.08 -17.88
CA SER A 287 -6.76 11.53 -17.10
C SER A 287 -7.48 10.43 -17.87
N LEU A 288 -7.87 9.36 -17.19
CA LEU A 288 -8.75 8.35 -17.75
C LEU A 288 -10.06 8.99 -18.20
N THR A 289 -10.51 8.61 -19.40
CA THR A 289 -11.82 8.99 -19.93
C THR A 289 -12.93 8.17 -19.26
N PRO A 290 -14.19 8.66 -19.25
CA PRO A 290 -15.32 7.88 -18.74
C PRO A 290 -15.48 6.52 -19.42
N LYS A 291 -15.20 6.42 -20.73
CA LYS A 291 -15.24 5.15 -21.47
C LYS A 291 -14.16 4.18 -20.97
N GLN A 292 -12.92 4.65 -20.78
CA GLN A 292 -11.83 3.83 -20.22
C GLN A 292 -12.14 3.35 -18.80
N CYS A 293 -12.79 4.19 -17.98
CA CYS A 293 -13.24 3.79 -16.64
C CYS A 293 -14.28 2.66 -16.71
N THR A 294 -15.26 2.74 -17.63
CA THR A 294 -16.23 1.65 -17.85
C THR A 294 -15.53 0.36 -18.30
N VAL A 295 -14.59 0.46 -19.25
CA VAL A 295 -13.83 -0.71 -19.74
C VAL A 295 -13.06 -1.36 -18.60
N LEU A 296 -12.36 -0.58 -17.77
CA LEU A 296 -11.65 -1.11 -16.60
C LEU A 296 -12.59 -1.75 -15.59
N ASP A 297 -13.72 -1.13 -15.25
CA ASP A 297 -14.65 -1.71 -14.28
C ASP A 297 -15.29 -3.01 -14.79
N ALA A 298 -15.53 -3.14 -16.10
CA ALA A 298 -15.94 -4.41 -16.73
C ALA A 298 -14.80 -5.44 -16.77
N ALA A 299 -13.56 -5.00 -17.03
CA ALA A 299 -12.38 -5.85 -17.03
C ALA A 299 -12.11 -6.47 -15.64
N LEU A 300 -12.34 -5.72 -14.56
CA LEU A 300 -12.26 -6.26 -13.19
C LEU A 300 -13.27 -7.39 -12.95
N ASP A 301 -14.46 -7.33 -13.56
CA ASP A 301 -15.46 -8.39 -13.48
C ASP A 301 -14.96 -9.67 -14.18
N ALA A 302 -14.30 -9.55 -15.32
CA ALA A 302 -13.68 -10.70 -16.02
C ALA A 302 -12.50 -11.31 -15.25
N ILE A 303 -11.60 -10.49 -14.69
CA ILE A 303 -10.50 -10.98 -13.84
C ILE A 303 -11.06 -11.70 -12.61
N LYS A 304 -12.14 -11.18 -11.99
CA LYS A 304 -12.82 -11.88 -10.89
C LYS A 304 -13.32 -13.26 -11.28
N GLU A 305 -13.97 -13.39 -12.43
CA GLU A 305 -14.46 -14.68 -12.90
C GLU A 305 -13.31 -15.66 -13.23
N CYS A 306 -12.19 -15.16 -13.75
CA CYS A 306 -10.96 -15.94 -13.94
C CYS A 306 -10.45 -16.55 -12.62
N PHE A 307 -10.30 -15.74 -11.57
CA PHE A 307 -9.88 -16.20 -10.24
C PHE A 307 -10.96 -17.03 -9.51
N HIS A 308 -12.23 -16.86 -9.87
CA HIS A 308 -13.32 -17.67 -9.34
C HIS A 308 -13.32 -19.08 -9.94
N ALA A 309 -12.99 -19.19 -11.23
CA ALA A 309 -12.87 -20.43 -12.00
C ALA A 309 -14.05 -21.40 -11.78
N GLY A 310 -15.28 -20.88 -11.87
CA GLY A 310 -16.51 -21.68 -11.69
C GLY A 310 -16.63 -22.36 -10.31
N GLY A 311 -16.01 -21.79 -9.27
CA GLY A 311 -16.00 -22.33 -7.90
C GLY A 311 -14.80 -23.20 -7.55
N GLN A 312 -13.89 -23.44 -8.50
CA GLN A 312 -12.64 -24.17 -8.26
C GLN A 312 -11.53 -23.27 -7.68
N GLY A 313 -11.65 -21.95 -7.83
CA GLY A 313 -10.71 -20.96 -7.30
C GLY A 313 -11.19 -20.29 -6.00
N LEU A 314 -11.15 -18.96 -5.99
CA LEU A 314 -11.59 -18.16 -4.84
C LEU A 314 -13.11 -18.01 -4.79
N LYS A 315 -13.67 -17.90 -3.58
CA LYS A 315 -15.11 -17.70 -3.38
C LYS A 315 -15.53 -16.28 -3.77
N LYS A 316 -16.75 -16.09 -4.29
CA LYS A 316 -17.27 -14.74 -4.62
C LYS A 316 -17.21 -13.75 -3.45
N SER A 317 -17.54 -14.23 -2.25
CA SER A 317 -17.47 -13.45 -1.01
C SER A 317 -16.06 -13.01 -0.58
N PHE A 318 -14.99 -13.60 -1.15
CA PHE A 318 -13.64 -13.12 -0.96
C PHE A 318 -13.43 -11.80 -1.71
N PHE A 319 -13.87 -11.71 -2.97
CA PHE A 319 -13.68 -10.52 -3.79
C PHE A 319 -14.48 -9.32 -3.27
N GLU A 320 -15.70 -9.55 -2.79
CA GLU A 320 -16.55 -8.50 -2.18
C GLU A 320 -15.87 -7.83 -0.97
N LYS A 321 -15.04 -8.59 -0.25
CA LYS A 321 -14.31 -8.16 0.95
C LYS A 321 -12.84 -7.80 0.67
N SER A 322 -12.39 -7.86 -0.58
CA SER A 322 -10.99 -7.55 -0.92
C SER A 322 -10.75 -6.05 -0.77
N PRO A 323 -9.89 -5.62 0.16
CA PRO A 323 -9.59 -4.20 0.34
C PRO A 323 -8.92 -3.60 -0.89
N GLU A 324 -8.11 -4.38 -1.61
CA GLU A 324 -7.44 -3.94 -2.84
C GLU A 324 -8.45 -3.64 -3.94
N LEU A 325 -9.49 -4.48 -4.10
CA LEU A 325 -10.54 -4.23 -5.09
C LEU A 325 -11.40 -3.02 -4.71
N GLN A 326 -11.72 -2.87 -3.43
CA GLN A 326 -12.45 -1.71 -2.93
C GLN A 326 -11.67 -0.42 -3.17
N SER A 327 -10.36 -0.42 -2.89
CA SER A 327 -9.47 0.71 -3.16
C SER A 327 -9.44 1.07 -4.65
N LEU A 328 -9.21 0.09 -5.51
CA LEU A 328 -9.16 0.30 -6.96
C LEU A 328 -10.51 0.85 -7.49
N LYS A 329 -11.64 0.26 -7.07
CA LYS A 329 -12.97 0.73 -7.47
C LYS A 329 -13.26 2.15 -6.96
N TYR A 330 -12.83 2.46 -5.74
CA TYR A 330 -12.91 3.81 -5.21
C TYR A 330 -12.10 4.76 -6.10
N ALA A 331 -10.84 4.45 -6.42
CA ALA A 331 -10.00 5.27 -7.30
C ALA A 331 -10.63 5.48 -8.69
N LEU A 332 -11.24 4.45 -9.30
CA LEU A 332 -11.98 4.59 -10.56
C LEU A 332 -13.19 5.54 -10.43
N SER A 333 -13.93 5.47 -9.32
CA SER A 333 -15.10 6.33 -9.10
C SER A 333 -14.72 7.82 -9.04
N LEU A 334 -13.52 8.15 -8.57
CA LEU A 334 -13.04 9.52 -8.45
C LEU A 334 -12.85 10.21 -9.81
N TYR A 335 -12.56 9.45 -10.88
CA TYR A 335 -12.45 10.00 -12.24
C TYR A 335 -13.78 10.56 -12.77
N THR A 336 -14.91 10.06 -12.27
CA THR A 336 -16.24 10.55 -12.67
C THR A 336 -16.75 11.73 -11.83
N GLN A 337 -16.03 12.12 -10.78
CA GLN A 337 -16.46 13.20 -9.90
C GLN A 337 -16.05 14.59 -10.44
N THR A 338 -16.77 15.64 -10.03
CA THR A 338 -16.38 17.02 -10.35
C THR A 338 -15.19 17.44 -9.50
N THR A 339 -14.48 18.51 -9.92
CA THR A 339 -13.31 19.02 -9.18
C THR A 339 -13.72 19.43 -7.78
N GLU A 340 -14.90 20.05 -7.69
CA GLU A 340 -15.52 20.49 -6.44
C GLU A 340 -15.75 19.33 -5.49
N GLN A 341 -16.32 18.22 -5.98
CA GLN A 341 -16.57 17.05 -5.14
C GLN A 341 -15.27 16.39 -4.66
N LEU A 342 -14.24 16.34 -5.50
CA LEU A 342 -12.92 15.82 -5.11
C LEU A 342 -12.27 16.70 -4.03
N ILE A 343 -12.36 18.03 -4.15
CA ILE A 343 -11.85 18.97 -3.16
C ILE A 343 -12.63 18.84 -1.83
N LYS A 344 -13.96 18.78 -1.88
CA LYS A 344 -14.80 18.53 -0.69
C LYS A 344 -14.40 17.23 0.02
N THR A 345 -14.21 16.16 -0.75
CA THR A 345 -13.80 14.85 -0.24
C THR A 345 -12.40 14.90 0.38
N PHE A 346 -11.46 15.62 -0.25
CA PHE A 346 -10.12 15.82 0.31
C PHE A 346 -10.22 16.51 1.67
N ILE A 347 -10.82 17.69 1.74
CA ILE A 347 -10.87 18.49 2.99
C ILE A 347 -11.59 17.70 4.09
N THR A 348 -12.67 17.00 3.76
CA THR A 348 -13.44 16.22 4.73
C THR A 348 -12.66 15.01 5.25
N SER A 349 -11.90 14.32 4.41
CA SER A 349 -11.13 13.13 4.79
C SER A 349 -9.86 13.48 5.57
N GLN A 350 -9.20 14.59 5.25
CA GLN A 350 -7.91 14.94 5.83
C GLN A 350 -8.06 15.55 7.24
N LYS A 351 -8.18 14.72 8.28
CA LYS A 351 -8.35 15.19 9.67
C LYS A 351 -7.05 15.46 10.43
N GLN A 352 -5.91 15.25 9.79
CA GLN A 352 -4.59 15.25 10.43
C GLN A 352 -3.60 16.19 9.73
N GLN A 353 -4.07 17.20 8.99
CA GLN A 353 -3.19 18.13 8.26
C GLN A 353 -2.52 19.17 9.17
N ASP A 354 -3.11 19.39 10.35
CA ASP A 354 -2.71 20.31 11.40
C ASP A 354 -1.69 19.71 12.38
N LEU A 355 -1.59 18.38 12.42
CA LEU A 355 -0.51 17.71 13.12
C LEU A 355 0.82 18.07 12.46
N PRO A 356 1.87 18.41 13.25
CA PRO A 356 3.20 18.56 12.68
C PRO A 356 3.53 17.28 11.92
N SER A 357 4.19 17.43 10.76
CA SER A 357 4.82 16.29 10.10
C SER A 357 5.70 15.56 11.13
N GLN A 358 6.21 14.36 10.84
CA GLN A 358 7.20 13.71 11.73
C GLN A 358 8.47 14.56 11.97
N GLU A 359 8.58 15.74 11.35
CA GLU A 359 9.61 16.76 11.51
C GLU A 359 9.22 17.80 12.58
N GLN A 360 10.22 18.48 13.15
CA GLN A 360 9.94 19.52 14.14
C GLN A 360 9.19 20.72 13.54
N PRO A 361 8.25 21.35 14.28
CA PRO A 361 7.62 22.61 13.87
C PRO A 361 8.66 23.67 13.51
N VAL A 362 8.33 24.48 12.50
CA VAL A 362 9.20 25.55 11.98
C VAL A 362 8.71 26.96 12.33
N GLY A 363 7.66 27.04 13.12
CA GLY A 363 7.09 28.26 13.68
C GLY A 363 5.59 28.15 13.86
N GLU A 364 4.95 29.27 14.18
CA GLU A 364 3.50 29.33 14.39
C GLU A 364 2.94 30.70 14.02
N VAL A 365 1.66 30.75 13.62
CA VAL A 365 0.95 32.00 13.30
C VAL A 365 -0.26 32.13 14.22
N SER A 366 -0.35 33.27 14.92
CA SER A 366 -1.53 33.62 15.71
C SER A 366 -2.60 34.24 14.82
N VAL A 367 -3.77 33.60 14.82
CA VAL A 367 -4.89 33.98 13.97
C VAL A 367 -6.16 34.11 14.80
N GLN A 368 -7.03 35.01 14.37
CA GLN A 368 -8.42 35.07 14.79
C GLN A 368 -9.29 34.94 13.53
N VAL A 369 -10.20 33.98 13.52
CA VAL A 369 -11.08 33.69 12.38
C VAL A 369 -12.53 33.74 12.84
N ASP A 370 -13.33 34.57 12.17
CA ASP A 370 -14.75 34.74 12.44
C ASP A 370 -15.57 34.38 11.19
N LEU A 371 -16.59 33.54 11.36
CA LEU A 371 -17.55 33.19 10.33
C LEU A 371 -18.83 34.02 10.52
N PHE A 372 -19.19 34.79 9.49
CA PHE A 372 -20.42 35.57 9.47
C PHE A 372 -21.32 35.08 8.34
N SER A 373 -22.58 34.81 8.66
CA SER A 373 -23.63 34.53 7.66
C SER A 373 -24.63 35.68 7.67
N HIS A 374 -24.84 36.32 6.52
CA HIS A 374 -25.77 37.44 6.44
C HIS A 374 -27.22 36.93 6.55
N PRO A 375 -28.00 37.34 7.57
CA PRO A 375 -29.33 36.79 7.83
C PRO A 375 -30.38 37.04 6.73
N GLY A 376 -30.13 37.93 5.77
CA GLY A 376 -31.06 38.25 4.68
C GLY A 376 -30.67 37.62 3.33
N THR A 377 -29.38 37.59 3.01
CA THR A 377 -28.88 37.09 1.72
C THR A 377 -28.36 35.66 1.76
N GLY A 378 -28.07 35.13 2.96
CA GLY A 378 -27.38 33.86 3.15
C GLY A 378 -25.89 33.90 2.78
N GLU A 379 -25.36 35.07 2.42
CA GLU A 379 -23.96 35.22 2.01
C GLU A 379 -23.04 34.97 3.21
N GLN A 380 -22.09 34.05 3.03
CA GLN A 380 -21.11 33.73 4.05
C GLN A 380 -19.78 34.42 3.82
N LYS A 381 -19.26 35.01 4.90
CA LYS A 381 -18.01 35.76 4.94
C LYS A 381 -17.10 35.19 6.01
N VAL A 382 -15.85 34.91 5.63
CA VAL A 382 -14.78 34.52 6.54
C VAL A 382 -13.90 35.74 6.78
N THR A 383 -13.81 36.17 8.04
CA THR A 383 -12.89 37.23 8.45
C THR A 383 -11.68 36.60 9.09
N VAL A 384 -10.49 36.90 8.59
CA VAL A 384 -9.22 36.34 9.08
C VAL A 384 -8.32 37.47 9.52
N LYS A 385 -7.99 37.53 10.80
CA LYS A 385 -7.05 38.49 11.37
C LYS A 385 -5.75 37.79 11.71
N ILE A 386 -4.66 38.24 11.09
CA ILE A 386 -3.30 37.77 11.37
C ILE A 386 -2.71 38.68 12.45
N LEU A 387 -2.53 38.15 13.65
CA LEU A 387 -2.04 38.92 14.80
C LEU A 387 -0.51 38.97 14.78
N ALA A 388 0.13 37.81 14.75
CA ALA A 388 1.58 37.68 14.79
C ALA A 388 2.04 36.32 14.22
N ALA A 389 3.33 36.18 13.96
CA ALA A 389 3.99 34.88 13.85
C ALA A 389 5.12 34.79 14.88
N ASN A 390 5.43 33.58 15.35
CA ASN A 390 6.42 33.30 16.38
C ASN A 390 7.28 32.07 16.03
N ASP A 391 8.41 31.94 16.72
CA ASP A 391 9.38 30.84 16.60
C ASP A 391 9.71 30.48 15.14
N LEU A 392 9.86 31.48 14.27
CA LEU A 392 10.14 31.24 12.85
C LEU A 392 11.57 30.70 12.66
N ARG A 393 11.70 29.39 12.47
CA ARG A 393 13.00 28.72 12.34
C ARG A 393 13.52 28.80 10.91
N TRP A 394 14.02 29.96 10.51
CA TRP A 394 14.46 30.21 9.14
C TRP A 394 15.92 30.66 9.07
N GLN A 395 16.63 30.19 8.04
CA GLN A 395 18.00 30.60 7.72
C GLN A 395 18.01 31.31 6.37
N THR A 396 18.64 32.48 6.31
CA THR A 396 18.74 33.28 5.09
C THR A 396 20.04 34.07 5.07
N SER A 397 20.63 34.24 3.88
CA SER A 397 21.83 35.04 3.65
C SER A 397 21.56 36.54 3.52
N SER A 398 20.29 36.93 3.33
CA SER A 398 19.85 38.32 3.28
C SER A 398 19.02 38.69 4.51
N VAL A 399 18.71 39.98 4.69
CA VAL A 399 17.78 40.41 5.73
C VAL A 399 16.46 39.65 5.59
N PHE A 400 16.11 38.89 6.63
CA PHE A 400 14.85 38.14 6.70
C PHE A 400 13.66 39.10 6.65
N LYS A 401 12.70 38.87 5.75
CA LYS A 401 11.53 39.75 5.56
C LYS A 401 10.24 38.91 5.55
N PRO A 402 9.82 38.36 6.70
CA PRO A 402 8.65 37.53 6.76
C PRO A 402 7.38 38.30 6.46
N PHE A 403 6.48 37.63 5.74
CA PHE A 403 5.07 37.96 5.62
C PHE A 403 4.24 36.68 5.64
N VAL A 404 2.95 36.80 5.91
CA VAL A 404 2.00 35.68 5.90
C VAL A 404 1.11 35.82 4.69
N GLU A 405 1.08 34.78 3.86
CA GLU A 405 0.12 34.60 2.79
C GLU A 405 -1.01 33.69 3.28
N VAL A 406 -2.25 34.12 3.10
CA VAL A 406 -3.45 33.40 3.51
C VAL A 406 -4.21 33.00 2.25
N HIS A 407 -4.46 31.71 2.11
CA HIS A 407 -5.25 31.16 1.02
C HIS A 407 -6.57 30.60 1.54
N LEU A 408 -7.66 30.96 0.87
CA LEU A 408 -8.92 30.22 0.97
C LEU A 408 -8.83 29.03 0.00
N VAL A 409 -9.00 27.82 0.54
CA VAL A 409 -8.95 26.57 -0.22
C VAL A 409 -10.27 25.84 0.01
N GLY A 410 -10.89 25.37 -1.07
CA GLY A 410 -12.21 24.74 -1.02
C GLY A 410 -12.88 24.74 -2.39
N PRO A 411 -14.13 24.28 -2.48
CA PRO A 411 -14.85 24.19 -3.74
C PRO A 411 -15.33 25.57 -4.24
N HIS A 412 -15.72 25.68 -5.50
CA HIS A 412 -16.41 26.81 -6.12
C HIS A 412 -15.67 28.14 -5.95
N LEU A 413 -14.37 28.12 -6.22
CA LEU A 413 -13.48 29.28 -6.06
C LEU A 413 -13.06 29.95 -7.37
N SER A 414 -13.50 29.46 -8.53
CA SER A 414 -13.00 29.89 -9.85
C SER A 414 -13.02 31.41 -10.04
N ASP A 415 -14.09 32.09 -9.61
CA ASP A 415 -14.34 33.52 -9.75
C ASP A 415 -14.08 34.34 -8.46
N LYS A 416 -13.56 33.71 -7.40
CA LYS A 416 -13.39 34.34 -6.09
C LYS A 416 -11.95 34.76 -5.83
N LYS A 417 -11.77 35.79 -5.00
CA LYS A 417 -10.45 36.15 -4.47
C LYS A 417 -10.03 35.13 -3.41
N ARG A 418 -8.98 34.36 -3.71
CA ARG A 418 -8.54 33.22 -2.87
C ARG A 418 -7.27 33.48 -2.08
N LYS A 419 -6.58 34.60 -2.30
CA LYS A 419 -5.25 34.89 -1.74
C LYS A 419 -5.18 36.31 -1.20
N MET A 420 -4.62 36.45 -0.01
CA MET A 420 -4.30 37.72 0.66
C MET A 420 -2.91 37.60 1.31
N ALA A 421 -2.21 38.71 1.51
CA ALA A 421 -0.90 38.71 2.14
C ALA A 421 -0.74 39.91 3.07
N THR A 422 -0.05 39.71 4.19
CA THR A 422 0.33 40.80 5.10
C THR A 422 1.48 41.61 4.51
N LYS A 423 1.73 42.79 5.09
CA LYS A 423 2.98 43.51 4.82
C LYS A 423 4.17 42.77 5.41
N SER A 424 5.31 42.79 4.72
CA SER A 424 6.54 42.18 5.22
C SER A 424 7.16 42.98 6.38
N LYS A 425 7.82 42.26 7.30
CA LYS A 425 8.43 42.84 8.52
C LYS A 425 9.94 42.55 8.54
N PRO A 426 10.79 43.45 8.04
CA PRO A 426 12.23 43.20 7.91
C PRO A 426 12.92 42.98 9.27
N GLY A 427 13.81 41.99 9.31
CA GLY A 427 14.67 41.67 10.46
C GLY A 427 13.93 41.13 11.69
N ASN A 428 12.72 40.60 11.54
CA ASN A 428 11.89 40.19 12.67
C ASN A 428 11.51 38.71 12.61
N TRP A 429 11.93 37.91 13.61
CA TRP A 429 11.61 36.48 13.74
C TRP A 429 10.32 36.21 14.54
N ALA A 430 9.76 37.24 15.16
CA ALA A 430 8.47 37.24 15.84
C ALA A 430 7.59 38.43 15.38
N PRO A 431 7.26 38.52 14.08
CA PRO A 431 6.59 39.68 13.50
C PRO A 431 5.16 39.83 14.02
N LYS A 432 4.79 41.07 14.35
CA LYS A 432 3.39 41.47 14.65
C LYS A 432 2.79 42.17 13.42
N PHE A 433 1.69 41.63 12.92
CA PHE A 433 1.02 42.12 11.72
C PHE A 433 -0.21 42.96 12.07
N ASN A 434 -1.13 42.40 12.85
CA ASN A 434 -2.44 43.00 13.16
C ASN A 434 -3.22 43.43 11.91
N GLU A 435 -3.20 42.58 10.87
CA GLU A 435 -3.88 42.83 9.60
C GLU A 435 -5.12 41.92 9.47
N THR A 436 -6.22 42.47 8.95
CA THR A 436 -7.49 41.75 8.78
C THR A 436 -7.82 41.59 7.31
N PHE A 437 -8.23 40.38 6.93
CA PHE A 437 -8.63 39.99 5.59
C PHE A 437 -10.07 39.47 5.59
N HIS A 438 -10.70 39.54 4.43
CA HIS A 438 -12.05 39.05 4.22
C HIS A 438 -12.10 38.17 2.98
N PHE A 439 -12.68 36.98 3.14
CA PHE A 439 -13.01 36.08 2.06
C PHE A 439 -14.52 35.87 2.02
N PHE A 440 -15.08 35.71 0.83
CA PHE A 440 -16.51 35.53 0.62
C PHE A 440 -16.73 34.15 0.00
N LEU A 441 -17.55 33.31 0.65
CA LEU A 441 -17.88 31.96 0.18
C LEU A 441 -19.10 31.96 -0.74
N GLY A 442 -19.89 33.04 -0.76
CA GLY A 442 -21.13 33.15 -1.52
C GLY A 442 -22.31 32.51 -0.78
N ASN A 443 -23.40 32.22 -1.52
CA ASN A 443 -24.66 31.70 -0.98
C ASN A 443 -24.73 30.17 -0.92
N GLU A 444 -23.88 29.47 -1.68
CA GLU A 444 -23.71 28.00 -1.63
C GLU A 444 -22.59 27.60 -0.64
N GLY A 445 -22.22 28.51 0.25
CA GLY A 445 -21.16 28.27 1.22
C GLY A 445 -21.55 27.16 2.19
N GLU A 446 -20.91 26.01 2.02
CA GLU A 446 -20.79 24.96 3.04
C GLU A 446 -19.40 25.14 3.66
N PRO A 447 -19.19 26.04 4.66
CA PRO A 447 -17.86 26.37 5.16
C PRO A 447 -17.11 25.15 5.67
N GLU A 448 -17.81 24.11 6.13
CA GLU A 448 -17.23 22.83 6.56
C GLU A 448 -16.35 22.16 5.48
N HIS A 449 -16.54 22.51 4.21
CA HIS A 449 -15.75 22.02 3.09
C HIS A 449 -14.67 22.99 2.62
N TYR A 450 -14.35 24.01 3.41
CA TYR A 450 -13.28 24.96 3.15
C TYR A 450 -12.25 24.92 4.27
N GLU A 451 -11.06 25.41 3.95
CA GLU A 451 -9.97 25.58 4.89
C GLU A 451 -9.17 26.85 4.54
N LEU A 452 -8.48 27.37 5.53
CA LEU A 452 -7.51 28.44 5.39
C LEU A 452 -6.12 27.84 5.44
N MET A 453 -5.34 28.03 4.37
CA MET A 453 -3.93 27.68 4.35
C MET A 453 -3.09 28.93 4.62
N PHE A 454 -2.20 28.84 5.60
CA PHE A 454 -1.27 29.90 5.98
C PHE A 454 0.12 29.52 5.52
N GLN A 455 0.77 30.44 4.82
CA GLN A 455 2.15 30.27 4.37
C GLN A 455 2.98 31.44 4.87
N VAL A 456 3.97 31.16 5.72
CA VAL A 456 4.97 32.17 6.06
C VAL A 456 6.05 32.13 5.00
N LYS A 457 6.33 33.27 4.39
CA LYS A 457 7.33 33.40 3.32
C LYS A 457 8.35 34.47 3.65
N ASP A 458 9.58 34.26 3.20
CA ASP A 458 10.67 35.24 3.24
C ASP A 458 10.72 36.00 1.92
N TYR A 459 10.39 37.30 1.96
CA TYR A 459 10.35 38.13 0.77
C TYR A 459 11.73 38.28 0.13
N CYS A 460 11.83 37.93 -1.16
CA CYS A 460 13.08 37.99 -1.91
C CYS A 460 13.00 39.02 -3.03
N PHE A 461 13.84 40.07 -2.98
CA PHE A 461 13.88 41.06 -4.06
C PHE A 461 14.43 40.41 -5.34
N ALA A 462 13.69 40.57 -6.45
CA ALA A 462 14.03 40.04 -7.78
C ALA A 462 14.18 38.50 -7.87
N ARG A 463 13.62 37.76 -6.89
CA ARG A 463 13.57 36.28 -6.87
C ARG A 463 12.19 35.84 -6.36
N GLU A 464 11.89 34.55 -6.49
CA GLU A 464 10.69 33.99 -5.87
C GLU A 464 10.81 34.00 -4.35
N ASP A 465 9.70 34.33 -3.69
CA ASP A 465 9.61 34.31 -2.23
C ASP A 465 9.74 32.87 -1.71
N ARG A 466 10.50 32.69 -0.63
CA ARG A 466 10.81 31.35 -0.11
C ARG A 466 9.87 30.95 1.01
N ILE A 467 9.34 29.74 0.95
CA ILE A 467 8.46 29.20 1.99
C ILE A 467 9.29 28.89 3.25
N VAL A 468 8.92 29.54 4.35
CA VAL A 468 9.47 29.29 5.69
C VAL A 468 8.74 28.13 6.35
N GLY A 469 7.41 28.11 6.21
CA GLY A 469 6.54 27.06 6.74
C GLY A 469 5.09 27.21 6.29
N VAL A 470 4.34 26.12 6.37
CA VAL A 470 2.94 26.02 5.95
C VAL A 470 2.08 25.46 7.09
N GLY A 471 0.85 25.94 7.22
CA GLY A 471 -0.13 25.46 8.19
C GLY A 471 -1.55 25.57 7.63
N VAL A 472 -2.48 24.81 8.22
CA VAL A 472 -3.88 24.74 7.75
C VAL A 472 -4.83 24.86 8.94
N LEU A 473 -5.95 25.55 8.73
CA LEU A 473 -7.11 25.59 9.61
C LEU A 473 -8.37 25.23 8.82
N GLN A 474 -9.00 24.10 9.15
CA GLN A 474 -10.28 23.73 8.54
C GLN A 474 -11.42 24.57 9.12
N LEU A 475 -12.27 25.12 8.25
CA LEU A 475 -13.38 25.97 8.69
C LEU A 475 -14.49 25.16 9.35
N ALA A 476 -14.56 23.83 9.14
CA ALA A 476 -15.43 22.93 9.91
C ALA A 476 -15.28 23.14 11.43
N ASN A 477 -14.05 23.34 11.92
CA ASN A 477 -13.78 23.58 13.34
C ASN A 477 -14.28 24.96 13.82
N VAL A 478 -14.45 25.91 12.91
CA VAL A 478 -14.91 27.28 13.20
C VAL A 478 -16.44 27.37 13.13
N VAL A 479 -17.08 26.60 12.24
CA VAL A 479 -18.54 26.56 12.09
C VAL A 479 -19.24 26.23 13.43
N GLU A 480 -18.67 25.31 14.21
CA GLU A 480 -19.22 24.90 15.51
C GLU A 480 -19.23 26.04 16.56
N GLN A 481 -18.26 26.96 16.49
CA GLN A 481 -18.04 27.98 17.51
C GLN A 481 -18.38 29.41 17.04
N GLY A 482 -18.60 29.61 15.74
CA GLY A 482 -18.81 30.91 15.09
C GLY A 482 -17.55 31.78 14.97
N SER A 483 -16.60 31.62 15.88
CA SER A 483 -15.30 32.29 15.87
C SER A 483 -14.25 31.42 16.55
N CYS A 484 -12.98 31.59 16.18
CA CYS A 484 -11.86 30.97 16.87
C CYS A 484 -10.65 31.91 16.93
N ALA A 485 -9.87 31.81 18.01
CA ALA A 485 -8.57 32.47 18.13
C ALA A 485 -7.55 31.41 18.58
N MET A 486 -6.51 31.20 17.77
CA MET A 486 -5.57 30.11 18.00
C MET A 486 -4.19 30.37 17.40
N TRP A 487 -3.24 29.51 17.76
CA TRP A 487 -1.95 29.38 17.09
C TRP A 487 -2.03 28.25 16.07
N VAL A 488 -1.84 28.58 14.80
CA VAL A 488 -1.68 27.59 13.72
C VAL A 488 -0.21 27.23 13.65
N GLN A 489 0.11 25.97 13.94
CA GLN A 489 1.47 25.45 13.83
C GLN A 489 1.91 25.38 12.36
N LEU A 490 3.18 25.68 12.10
CA LEU A 490 3.79 25.62 10.77
C LEU A 490 4.71 24.41 10.68
N GLY A 491 4.48 23.59 9.67
CA GLY A 491 5.38 22.53 9.23
C GLY A 491 6.22 22.95 8.03
N GLN A 492 7.23 22.15 7.69
CA GLN A 492 7.93 22.31 6.40
C GLN A 492 7.04 21.95 5.21
N ARG A 493 6.05 21.09 5.44
CA ARG A 493 5.05 20.61 4.48
C ARG A 493 3.81 20.15 5.24
N LEU A 494 2.69 20.02 4.54
CA LEU A 494 1.47 19.46 5.12
C LEU A 494 1.56 17.93 5.21
N HIS A 495 0.96 17.36 6.25
CA HIS A 495 0.70 15.93 6.30
C HIS A 495 -0.54 15.59 5.45
N ILE A 496 -0.41 14.59 4.58
CA ILE A 496 -1.47 14.12 3.68
C ILE A 496 -1.46 12.60 3.69
N ASP A 497 -2.60 12.00 4.00
CA ASP A 497 -2.74 10.53 4.06
C ASP A 497 -2.92 9.90 2.65
N GLU A 498 -2.96 8.57 2.60
CA GLU A 498 -3.08 7.83 1.33
C GLU A 498 -4.31 8.24 0.49
N THR A 499 -5.45 8.53 1.13
CA THR A 499 -6.66 8.99 0.43
C THR A 499 -6.45 10.38 -0.17
N GLY A 500 -5.86 11.29 0.60
CA GLY A 500 -5.49 12.62 0.12
C GLY A 500 -4.52 12.58 -1.06
N LEU A 501 -3.57 11.64 -1.04
CA LEU A 501 -2.61 11.45 -2.14
C LEU A 501 -3.28 10.95 -3.42
N ILE A 502 -4.23 10.01 -3.33
CA ILE A 502 -5.00 9.54 -4.49
C ILE A 502 -5.78 10.70 -5.12
N LEU A 503 -6.48 11.49 -4.29
CA LEU A 503 -7.24 12.65 -4.73
C LEU A 503 -6.35 13.70 -5.42
N LEU A 504 -5.18 14.01 -4.85
CA LEU A 504 -4.22 14.94 -5.47
C LEU A 504 -3.70 14.45 -6.82
N ARG A 505 -3.41 13.15 -6.96
CA ARG A 505 -2.98 12.58 -8.24
C ARG A 505 -4.05 12.72 -9.31
N ILE A 506 -5.31 12.44 -8.97
CA ILE A 506 -6.42 12.57 -9.93
C ILE A 506 -6.68 14.03 -10.28
N LEU A 507 -6.65 14.93 -9.29
CA LEU A 507 -6.77 16.37 -9.52
C LEU A 507 -5.62 16.91 -10.39
N SER A 508 -4.41 16.37 -10.27
CA SER A 508 -3.25 16.82 -11.07
C SER A 508 -3.40 16.54 -12.57
N GLN A 509 -4.27 15.61 -12.95
CA GLN A 509 -4.56 15.31 -14.35
C GLN A 509 -5.53 16.33 -14.98
N ARG A 510 -6.17 17.20 -14.18
CA ARG A 510 -7.11 18.22 -14.65
C ARG A 510 -6.38 19.50 -15.03
N GLN A 511 -5.47 19.39 -15.99
CA GLN A 511 -4.54 20.48 -16.35
C GLN A 511 -5.24 21.75 -16.89
N THR A 512 -6.47 21.63 -17.38
CA THR A 512 -7.28 22.76 -17.89
C THR A 512 -8.16 23.41 -16.80
N ASP A 513 -8.22 22.83 -15.61
CA ASP A 513 -9.01 23.34 -14.49
C ASP A 513 -8.09 24.14 -13.54
N GLU A 514 -8.27 25.46 -13.52
CA GLU A 514 -7.45 26.36 -12.70
C GLU A 514 -7.62 26.09 -11.20
N VAL A 515 -8.82 25.71 -10.75
CA VAL A 515 -9.09 25.42 -9.34
C VAL A 515 -8.35 24.15 -8.93
N ALA A 516 -8.43 23.09 -9.75
CA ALA A 516 -7.69 21.85 -9.51
C ALA A 516 -6.18 22.09 -9.48
N ARG A 517 -5.64 22.85 -10.44
CA ARG A 517 -4.22 23.18 -10.50
C ARG A 517 -3.73 23.96 -9.28
N ASP A 518 -4.45 25.00 -8.89
CA ASP A 518 -4.09 25.80 -7.72
C ASP A 518 -4.18 24.96 -6.44
N PHE A 519 -5.20 24.11 -6.32
CA PHE A 519 -5.37 23.20 -5.18
C PHE A 519 -4.18 22.23 -5.07
N VAL A 520 -3.81 21.57 -6.18
CA VAL A 520 -2.68 20.64 -6.23
C VAL A 520 -1.37 21.37 -5.92
N ARG A 521 -1.16 22.58 -6.48
CA ARG A 521 0.02 23.41 -6.17
C ARG A 521 0.10 23.67 -4.66
N LEU A 522 -0.94 24.25 -4.07
CA LEU A 522 -0.96 24.64 -2.66
C LEU A 522 -0.73 23.45 -1.72
N LYS A 523 -1.37 22.31 -2.00
CA LYS A 523 -1.21 21.10 -1.17
C LYS A 523 0.14 20.39 -1.37
N SER A 524 0.87 20.69 -2.45
CA SER A 524 2.19 20.13 -2.73
C SER A 524 3.34 21.08 -2.36
N GLU A 525 3.04 22.31 -1.94
CA GLU A 525 4.04 23.29 -1.54
C GLU A 525 4.78 22.84 -0.27
N CYS A 526 6.10 23.03 -0.28
CA CYS A 526 6.96 22.69 0.84
C CYS A 526 8.12 23.69 0.96
N ARG A 527 8.68 23.78 2.17
CA ARG A 527 9.92 24.47 2.45
C ARG A 527 11.07 23.76 1.76
N HIS A 528 11.85 24.51 0.98
CA HIS A 528 13.13 24.06 0.46
C HIS A 528 14.26 24.59 1.35
N GLU A 529 15.23 23.73 1.69
CA GLU A 529 16.42 24.17 2.41
C GLU A 529 17.25 25.12 1.56
N THR A 530 17.82 26.14 2.19
CA THR A 530 18.72 27.11 1.54
C THR A 530 20.06 26.47 1.18
N GLU A 531 20.67 26.90 0.06
CA GLU A 531 21.93 26.40 -0.51
C GLU A 531 23.12 26.26 0.48
N SER A 532 23.07 26.88 1.66
CA SER A 532 24.08 26.72 2.71
C SER A 532 24.20 25.29 3.24
N THR A 533 23.14 24.47 3.26
CA THR A 533 23.23 23.05 3.67
C THR A 533 23.78 22.14 2.57
N LEU A 534 23.59 22.49 1.29
CA LEU A 534 24.17 21.74 0.15
C LEU A 534 25.69 21.96 0.06
N ALA A 535 26.18 23.16 0.39
CA ALA A 535 27.62 23.41 0.46
C ALA A 535 28.29 22.70 1.66
N ALA A 536 27.63 22.66 2.82
CA ALA A 536 28.14 21.96 4.00
C ALA A 536 28.21 20.43 3.82
N SER A 537 27.22 19.83 3.14
CA SER A 537 27.22 18.39 2.83
C SER A 537 28.17 18.00 1.68
N ALA A 538 28.43 18.89 0.73
CA ALA A 538 29.47 18.67 -0.30
C ALA A 538 30.89 18.84 0.25
N SER A 539 31.09 19.75 1.22
CA SER A 539 32.41 19.98 1.83
C SER A 539 32.89 18.85 2.75
N SER A 540 31.99 17.98 3.21
CA SER A 540 32.31 16.82 4.07
C SER A 540 32.67 15.55 3.28
N GLN A 541 32.55 15.55 1.94
CA GLN A 541 32.98 14.43 1.08
C GLN A 541 34.39 14.59 0.48
N ASN A 542 35.08 15.72 0.71
CA ASN A 542 36.42 15.97 0.15
C ASN A 542 37.56 15.93 1.18
N ILE A 543 37.32 15.43 2.40
CA ILE A 543 38.36 15.17 3.40
C ILE A 543 38.47 13.65 3.62
N SER A 544 38.88 12.95 2.57
CA SER A 544 39.46 11.61 2.61
C SER A 544 39.96 11.26 1.20
N ARG A 545 41.10 11.84 0.85
CA ARG A 545 41.99 11.30 -0.18
C ARG A 545 43.30 10.92 0.47
#